data_AF-A0A349DAP4-F1
#
_entry.id   AF-A0A349DAP4-F1
#
_cell.length_a   1.000
_cell.length_b   1.000
_cell.length_c   1.000
_cell.angle_alpha   90.00
_cell.angle_beta   90.00
_cell.angle_gamma   90.00
#
_symmetry.space_group_name_H-M   'P 1'
#
loop_
_entity.id
_entity.type
_entity.pdbx_description
1 polymer ?
#
loop_
_entity_poly.entity_id
_entity_poly.type
_entity_poly.pdbx_seq_one_letter_code
_entity_poly.pdbx_strand_id
1 'polypeptide(L)' 'RMLKLACIALHQRYGFGRERLFAFIEEMSELSTGRTDDPVYWQHIDKLLIDTLKMEWDTENYEEMGE' A
#
# COMPACT_ATOMS: atom_id res chain seq x y z
N ARG A 1 2.82 13.36 -3.35
CA ARG A 1 2.06 14.19 -2.37
C ARG A 1 1.37 13.33 -1.31
N MET A 2 0.67 12.26 -1.68
CA MET A 2 0.05 11.32 -0.73
C MET A 2 1.01 10.74 0.31
N LEU A 3 2.22 10.32 -0.08
CA LEU A 3 3.21 9.80 0.88
C LEU A 3 3.50 10.78 2.04
N LYS A 4 3.59 12.09 1.76
CA LYS A 4 3.80 13.10 2.80
C LYS A 4 2.60 13.21 3.74
N LEU A 5 1.38 13.10 3.21
CA LEU A 5 0.15 13.11 4.01
C LEU A 5 0.03 11.85 4.88
N ALA A 6 0.38 10.68 4.35
CA ALA A 6 0.46 9.44 5.11
C ALA A 6 1.45 9.57 6.27
N CYS A 7 2.66 10.11 6.05
CA CYS A 7 3.62 10.33 7.13
C CYS A 7 3.10 11.28 8.21
N ILE A 8 2.42 12.37 7.84
CA ILE A 8 1.81 13.30 8.82
C ILE A 8 0.71 12.60 9.61
N ALA A 9 -0.17 11.84 8.94
CA ALA A 9 -1.24 11.09 9.59
C ALA A 9 -0.68 10.03 10.56
N LEU A 10 0.37 9.31 10.16
CA LEU A 10 1.05 8.31 11.00
C LEU A 10 1.71 8.96 12.22
N HIS A 11 2.34 10.12 12.04
CA HIS A 11 2.94 10.87 13.13
C HIS A 11 1.87 11.36 14.13
N GLN A 12 0.81 12.00 13.65
CA GLN A 12 -0.21 12.61 14.52
C GLN A 12 -1.08 11.58 15.22
N ARG A 13 -1.46 10.49 14.53
CA ARG A 13 -2.42 9.51 15.05
C ARG A 13 -1.76 8.40 15.87
N TYR A 14 -0.54 8.03 15.53
CA TYR A 14 0.16 6.89 16.14
C TYR A 14 1.52 7.24 16.75
N GLY A 15 1.94 8.51 16.70
CA GLY A 15 3.20 8.98 17.33
C GLY A 15 4.46 8.47 16.61
N PHE A 16 4.39 8.20 15.31
CA PHE A 16 5.55 7.71 14.56
C PHE A 16 6.65 8.78 14.53
N GLY A 17 7.82 8.46 15.07
CA GLY A 17 9.02 9.31 14.97
C GLY A 17 9.77 9.11 13.66
N ARG A 18 10.84 9.88 13.47
CA ARG A 18 11.64 9.90 12.22
C ARG A 18 12.02 8.51 11.70
N GLU A 19 12.58 7.65 12.56
CA GLU A 19 13.06 6.32 12.15
C GLU A 19 11.93 5.40 11.69
N ARG A 20 10.80 5.40 12.42
CA ARG A 20 9.61 4.62 12.02
C ARG A 20 9.01 5.11 10.71
N LEU A 21 9.04 6.42 10.46
CA LEU A 21 8.60 6.98 9.18
C LEU A 21 9.55 6.63 8.03
N PHE A 22 10.87 6.60 8.28
CA PHE A 22 11.84 6.14 7.27
C PHE A 22 11.64 4.67 6.93
N ALA A 23 11.49 3.81 7.93
CA ALA A 23 11.20 2.39 7.73
C ALA A 23 9.89 2.19 6.93
N PHE A 24 8.84 2.95 7.25
CA PHE A 24 7.60 2.94 6.47
C PHE A 24 7.80 3.33 5.00
N ILE A 25 8.64 4.33 4.72
CA ILE A 25 8.93 4.77 3.35
C ILE A 25 9.75 3.71 2.59
N GLU A 26 10.71 3.08 3.28
CA GLU A 26 11.53 1.99 2.71
C GLU A 26 10.65 0.79 2.34
N GLU A 27 9.80 0.32 3.27
CA GLU A 27 8.82 -0.76 3.03
C GLU A 27 7.89 -0.42 1.86
N MET A 28 7.33 0.80 1.83
CA MET A 28 6.49 1.25 0.71
C MET A 28 7.25 1.22 -0.63
N SER A 29 8.55 1.54 -0.61
CA SER A 29 9.39 1.47 -1.79
C SER A 29 9.58 0.01 -2.21
N GLU A 30 9.88 -0.89 -1.28
CA GLU A 30 10.01 -2.33 -1.56
C GLU A 30 8.72 -2.94 -2.12
N LEU A 31 7.57 -2.66 -1.52
CA LEU A 31 6.25 -3.10 -2.01
C LEU A 31 5.97 -2.60 -3.43
N SER A 32 6.45 -1.39 -3.76
CA SER A 32 6.30 -0.82 -5.11
C SER A 32 7.33 -1.34 -6.13
N THR A 33 8.44 -1.92 -5.69
CA THR A 33 9.56 -2.26 -6.58
C THR A 33 9.42 -3.68 -7.11
N GLY A 34 9.29 -3.82 -8.43
CA GLY A 34 9.46 -5.10 -9.14
C GLY A 34 8.20 -5.92 -9.39
N ARG A 35 7.00 -5.40 -9.12
CA ARG A 35 5.72 -6.12 -9.30
C ARG A 35 4.58 -5.26 -9.87
N THR A 36 4.91 -4.14 -10.52
CA THR A 36 3.92 -3.27 -11.17
C THR A 36 3.01 -4.05 -12.12
N ASP A 37 3.54 -5.08 -12.78
CA ASP A 37 2.83 -5.88 -13.78
C ASP A 37 2.60 -7.33 -13.31
N ASP A 38 2.51 -7.59 -12.00
CA ASP A 38 2.15 -8.91 -11.45
C ASP A 38 0.69 -8.90 -10.96
N PRO A 39 -0.27 -9.37 -11.77
CA PRO A 39 -1.68 -9.39 -11.39
C PRO A 39 -1.96 -10.24 -10.14
N VAL A 40 -1.19 -11.32 -9.92
CA VAL A 40 -1.36 -12.20 -8.76
C VAL A 40 -0.90 -11.50 -7.48
N TYR A 41 0.11 -10.65 -7.56
CA TYR A 41 0.54 -9.83 -6.43
C TYR A 41 -0.54 -8.84 -5.99
N TRP A 42 -1.12 -8.11 -6.94
CA TRP A 42 -2.17 -7.14 -6.62
C TRP A 42 -3.45 -7.81 -6.13
N GLN A 43 -3.85 -8.95 -6.70
CA GLN A 43 -4.96 -9.76 -6.16
C GLN A 43 -4.78 -10.11 -4.67
N HIS A 44 -3.54 -10.42 -4.25
CA HIS A 44 -3.27 -10.69 -2.84
C HIS A 44 -3.38 -9.43 -1.98
N ILE A 45 -2.95 -8.27 -2.50
CA ILE A 45 -3.09 -6.98 -1.83
C ILE A 45 -4.57 -6.64 -1.64
N ASP A 46 -5.40 -6.74 -2.69
CA ASP A 46 -6.84 -6.47 -2.60
C ASP A 46 -7.55 -7.44 -1.65
N LYS A 47 -7.22 -8.73 -1.72
CA LYS A 47 -7.75 -9.72 -0.77
C LYS A 47 -7.40 -9.37 0.68
N LEU A 48 -6.18 -8.89 0.94
CA LEU A 48 -5.82 -8.45 2.29
C LEU A 48 -6.63 -7.22 2.71
N LEU A 49 -6.69 -6.20 1.87
CA LEU A 49 -7.29 -4.91 2.20
C LEU A 49 -8.83 -4.99 2.28
N ILE A 50 -9.45 -5.61 1.28
CA ILE A 50 -10.90 -5.67 1.12
C ILE A 50 -11.46 -6.85 1.90
N ASP A 51 -10.97 -8.08 1.67
CA ASP A 51 -11.57 -9.25 2.32
C ASP A 51 -11.18 -9.39 3.79
N THR A 52 -9.93 -9.08 4.14
CA THR A 52 -9.44 -9.30 5.51
C THR A 52 -9.64 -8.08 6.38
N LEU A 53 -9.19 -6.91 5.91
CA LEU A 53 -9.29 -5.66 6.67
C LEU A 53 -10.63 -4.93 6.48
N LYS A 54 -11.51 -5.44 5.59
CA LYS A 54 -12.85 -4.92 5.33
C LYS A 54 -12.85 -3.44 4.93
N MET A 55 -11.84 -3.04 4.17
CA MET A 55 -11.79 -1.70 3.59
C MET A 55 -12.78 -1.60 2.43
N GLU A 56 -13.56 -0.52 2.39
CA GLU A 56 -14.53 -0.24 1.31
C GLU A 56 -13.81 0.31 0.07
N TRP A 57 -12.94 -0.50 -0.52
CA TRP A 57 -12.23 -0.21 -1.76
C TRP A 57 -12.78 -1.07 -2.90
N ASP A 58 -12.76 -0.52 -4.11
CA ASP A 58 -13.14 -1.26 -5.31
C ASP A 58 -11.98 -2.18 -5.69
N THR A 59 -12.28 -3.45 -5.96
CA THR A 59 -11.29 -4.40 -6.46
C THR A 59 -10.82 -3.97 -7.84
N GLU A 60 -9.50 -3.95 -8.08
CA GLU A 60 -8.97 -3.65 -9.41
C GLU A 60 -9.28 -4.80 -10.40
N ASN A 61 -9.51 -4.45 -11.68
CA ASN A 61 -9.72 -5.44 -12.73
C ASN A 61 -8.37 -5.96 -13.25
N TYR A 62 -7.87 -7.00 -12.60
CA TYR A 62 -6.57 -7.61 -12.89
C TYR A 62 -6.48 -8.33 -14.24
N GLU A 63 -7.60 -8.56 -14.93
CA GLU A 63 -7.61 -9.12 -16.29
C GLU A 63 -7.15 -8.09 -17.34
N GLU A 64 -7.30 -6.79 -17.08
CA GLU A 64 -6.88 -5.70 -17.98
C GLU A 64 -5.40 -5.28 -17.78
N MET A 65 -4.75 -5.69 -16.69
CA MET A 65 -3.34 -5.36 -16.41
C MET A 65 -2.33 -6.29 -17.14
N GLY A 66 -2.82 -7.32 -17.83
CA GLY A 66 -2.01 -8.32 -18.51
C GLY A 66 -1.91 -8.16 -20.05
N GLU A 67 -2.44 -7.08 -20.63
CA GLU A 67 -2.34 -6.77 -22.08
C GLU A 67 -1.33 -5.65 -22.39
#